data_AF-A0A7W7D9S3-F1
#
_entry.id   AF-A0A7W7D9S3-F1
#
_cell.length_a   1.000
_cell.length_b   1.000
_cell.length_c   1.000
_cell.angle_alpha   90.00
_cell.angle_beta   90.00
_cell.angle_gamma   90.00
#
_symmetry.space_group_name_H-M   'P 1'
#
loop_
_entity.id
_entity.type
_entity.pdbx_description
1 polymer ?
#
loop_
_entity_poly.entity_id
_entity_poly.type
_entity_poly.pdbx_seq_one_letter_code
_entity_poly.pdbx_strand_id
1 'polypeptide(L)' 'MNFYFFSPTCGPCKQISPKVDAAIKAGAHIQKVDASTDHGRYLARLFGVSATPAYVKHDFSVLVGNEVAKEFE' A
#
# COMPACT_ATOMS: atom_id res chain seq x y z
N MET A 1 3.22 -7.21 -2.55
CA MET A 1 3.16 -5.85 -3.15
C MET A 1 3.04 -4.86 -2.01
N ASN A 2 3.88 -3.83 -1.94
CA ASN A 2 3.84 -2.87 -0.83
C ASN A 2 2.94 -1.68 -1.16
N PHE A 3 2.29 -1.09 -0.14
CA PHE A 3 1.44 0.08 -0.30
C PHE A 3 1.98 1.28 0.48
N TYR A 4 1.97 2.46 -0.15
CA TYR A 4 2.24 3.74 0.50
C TYR A 4 0.98 4.61 0.46
N PHE A 5 0.36 4.79 1.62
CA PHE A 5 -0.82 5.64 1.79
C PHE A 5 -0.38 7.07 2.09
N PHE A 6 -0.87 8.01 1.29
CA PHE A 6 -0.58 9.43 1.42
C PHE A 6 -1.84 10.27 1.20
N SER A 7 -1.73 11.57 1.44
CA SER A 7 -2.75 12.56 1.06
C SER A 7 -2.09 13.83 0.52
N PRO A 8 -2.67 14.53 -0.48
CA PRO A 8 -2.14 15.78 -1.02
C PRO A 8 -2.07 16.93 0.02
N THR A 9 -2.98 16.91 1.01
CA THR A 9 -3.07 17.94 2.06
C THR A 9 -2.25 17.59 3.31
N CYS A 10 -1.63 16.41 3.35
CA CYS A 10 -0.81 15.95 4.46
C CYS A 10 0.59 16.57 4.41
N GLY A 11 0.91 17.45 5.37
CA GLY A 11 2.21 18.11 5.48
C GLY A 11 3.40 17.13 5.50
N PRO A 12 3.43 16.13 6.38
CA PRO A 12 4.52 15.14 6.41
C PRO A 12 4.64 14.36 5.10
N CYS A 13 3.51 14.06 4.43
CA CYS A 13 3.50 13.35 3.16
C CYS A 13 4.25 14.12 2.06
N LYS A 14 4.24 15.46 2.08
CA LYS A 14 4.98 16.27 1.10
C LYS A 14 6.50 16.04 1.17
N GLN A 15 7.03 15.69 2.35
CA GLN A 15 8.45 15.41 2.53
C GLN A 15 8.82 13.95 2.16
N ILE A 16 7.90 13.00 2.37
CA ILE A 16 8.17 11.57 2.19
C ILE A 16 7.84 11.11 0.76
N SER A 17 6.75 11.61 0.16
CA SER A 17 6.30 11.19 -1.17
C SER A 17 7.39 11.28 -2.24
N PRO A 18 8.24 12.34 -2.32
CA PRO A 18 9.32 12.39 -3.30
C PRO A 18 10.36 11.26 -3.14
N LYS A 19 10.62 10.81 -1.91
CA LYS A 19 11.53 9.67 -1.65
C LYS A 19 10.90 8.35 -2.10
N VAL A 20 9.60 8.19 -1.88
CA VAL A 20 8.84 7.03 -2.36
C VAL A 20 8.81 7.00 -3.89
N ASP A 21 8.60 8.16 -4.53
CA ASP A 21 8.63 8.29 -5.99
C ASP A 21 10.00 7.91 -6.57
N ALA A 22 11.09 8.34 -5.92
CA ALA A 22 12.44 7.94 -6.29
C ALA A 22 12.67 6.43 -6.15
N ALA A 23 12.16 5.81 -5.08
CA ALA A 23 12.27 4.37 -4.87
C ALA A 23 11.50 3.57 -5.93
N ILE A 24 10.27 3.99 -6.26
CA ILE A 24 9.47 3.39 -7.34
C ILE A 24 10.21 3.49 -8.67
N LYS A 25 10.78 4.66 -8.98
CA LYS A 25 11.59 4.86 -10.19
C LYS A 25 12.84 3.96 -10.23
N ALA A 26 13.40 3.65 -9.06
CA ALA A 26 14.52 2.71 -8.91
C ALA A 26 14.10 1.23 -8.93
N GLY A 27 12.81 0.92 -9.11
CA GLY A 27 12.29 -0.44 -9.26
C GLY A 27 11.63 -1.02 -8.00
N ALA A 28 11.41 -0.22 -6.95
CA ALA A 28 10.67 -0.69 -5.79
C ALA A 28 9.20 -1.00 -6.14
N HIS A 29 8.73 -2.20 -5.79
CA HIS A 29 7.33 -2.62 -5.97
C HIS A 29 6.42 -2.00 -4.90
N ILE A 30 6.17 -0.69 -5.03
CA ILE A 30 5.33 0.10 -4.12
C ILE A 30 4.20 0.74 -4.92
N GLN A 31 2.96 0.53 -4.47
CA GLN A 31 1.79 1.22 -5.00
C GLN A 31 1.41 2.39 -4.10
N LYS A 32 1.35 3.59 -4.67
CA LYS A 32 0.87 4.79 -3.97
C LYS A 32 -0.65 4.79 -3.93
N VAL A 33 -1.22 5.08 -2.77
CA VAL A 33 -2.67 5.15 -2.57
C VAL A 33 -3.02 6.50 -1.94
N ASP A 34 -3.86 7.27 -2.61
CA ASP A 34 -4.34 8.56 -2.09
C ASP A 34 -5.53 8.34 -1.15
N ALA A 35 -5.27 8.39 0.16
CA ALA A 35 -6.25 8.23 1.23
C ALA A 35 -7.27 9.39 1.33
N SER A 36 -7.15 10.45 0.52
CA SER A 36 -8.15 11.51 0.41
C SER A 36 -9.28 11.19 -0.59
N THR A 37 -9.14 10.14 -1.39
CA THR A 37 -10.19 9.64 -2.30
C THR A 37 -11.07 8.59 -1.62
N ASP A 38 -12.30 8.36 -2.12
CA ASP A 38 -13.18 7.31 -1.58
C ASP A 38 -12.55 5.91 -1.70
N HIS A 39 -11.97 5.61 -2.87
CA HIS A 39 -11.28 4.34 -3.10
C HIS A 39 -10.07 4.16 -2.17
N GLY A 40 -9.26 5.20 -2.00
CA GLY A 40 -8.12 5.14 -1.10
C GLY A 40 -8.50 5.02 0.37
N ARG A 41 -9.59 5.68 0.80
CA ARG A 41 -10.16 5.49 2.15
C ARG A 41 -10.65 4.07 2.37
N TYR A 42 -11.30 3.47 1.37
CA TYR A 42 -11.73 2.08 1.43
C TYR A 42 -10.54 1.13 1.61
N LEU A 43 -9.51 1.27 0.77
CA LEU A 43 -8.27 0.48 0.91
C LEU A 43 -7.59 0.71 2.26
N ALA A 44 -7.49 1.97 2.71
CA ALA A 44 -6.88 2.29 4.00
C ALA A 44 -7.59 1.56 5.15
N ARG A 45 -8.93 1.51 5.13
CA ARG A 45 -9.73 0.76 6.13
C ARG A 45 -9.46 -0.75 6.07
N LEU A 46 -9.41 -1.35 4.87
CA LEU A 46 -9.11 -2.77 4.72
C LEU A 46 -7.74 -3.16 5.30
N PHE A 47 -6.75 -2.28 5.16
CA PHE A 47 -5.41 -2.49 5.69
C PHE A 47 -5.20 -1.94 7.11
N GLY A 48 -6.24 -1.46 7.78
CA GLY A 48 -6.14 -0.92 9.15
C GLY A 48 -5.36 0.39 9.26
N VAL A 49 -5.18 1.13 8.16
CA VAL A 49 -4.48 2.42 8.12
C VAL A 49 -5.41 3.54 8.60
N SER A 50 -5.05 4.16 9.72
CA SER A 50 -5.82 5.24 10.36
C SER A 50 -5.24 6.64 10.16
N ALA A 51 -3.99 6.74 9.69
CA ALA A 51 -3.31 8.02 9.47
C ALA A 51 -2.37 7.94 8.26
N THR A 52 -2.04 9.11 7.69
CA THR A 52 -1.02 9.23 6.64
C THR A 52 0.11 10.15 7.12
N PRO A 53 1.35 9.93 6.66
CA PRO A 53 1.80 8.88 5.75
C PRO A 53 1.86 7.51 6.42
N ALA A 54 1.48 6.45 5.70
CA ALA A 54 1.59 5.08 6.19
C ALA A 54 2.17 4.17 5.10
N TYR A 55 2.97 3.18 5.53
CA TYR A 55 3.56 2.18 4.65
C TYR A 55 3.14 0.80 5.13
N VAL A 56 2.46 0.06 4.26
CA VAL A 56 2.01 -1.30 4.53
C VAL A 56 2.88 -2.25 3.72
N LYS A 57 3.67 -3.06 4.42
CA LYS A 57 4.35 -4.21 3.83
C LYS A 57 3.34 -5.33 3.70
N HIS A 58 3.19 -5.88 2.51
CA HIS A 58 2.27 -6.99 2.30
C HIS A 58 2.91 -8.07 1.46
N ASP A 59 3.24 -9.16 2.14
CA ASP A 59 3.58 -10.45 1.56
C ASP A 59 2.31 -11.30 1.64
N PHE A 60 1.51 -11.26 0.58
CA PHE A 60 0.42 -12.21 0.42
C PHE A 60 0.64 -12.99 -0.85
N SER A 61 0.54 -14.31 -0.70
CA SER A 61 0.42 -15.24 -1.81
C SER A 61 -1.06 -15.40 -2.10
N VAL A 62 -1.47 -15.19 -3.34
CA VAL A 62 -2.81 -15.55 -3.79
C VAL A 62 -2.74 -16.96 -4.31
N LEU A 63 -3.32 -17.89 -3.56
CA LEU A 63 -3.42 -19.28 -3.97
C LEU A 63 -4.71 -19.48 -4.77
N VAL A 64 -4.64 -20.26 -5.84
CA VAL A 64 -5.81 -20.53 -6.70
C VAL A 64 -5.98 -22.02 -6.95
N GLY A 65 -7.25 -22.46 -7.02
CA GLY A 65 -7.60 -23.86 -7.31
C GLY A 65 -6.97 -24.83 -6.31
N ASN A 66 -6.30 -25.86 -6.83
CA ASN A 66 -5.68 -26.91 -6.01
C ASN A 66 -4.54 -26.40 -5.12
N GLU A 67 -3.95 -25.23 -5.41
CA GLU A 67 -2.94 -24.64 -4.53
C GLU A 67 -3.53 -24.26 -3.17
N VAL A 68 -4.82 -23.92 -3.12
CA VAL A 68 -5.52 -23.65 -1.85
C VAL A 68 -5.60 -24.90 -1.00
N ALA A 69 -5.88 -26.06 -1.61
CA ALA A 69 -5.95 -27.33 -0.88
C ALA A 69 -4.58 -27.71 -0.30
N LYS A 70 -3.51 -27.57 -1.10
CA LYS A 70 -2.14 -27.89 -0.71
C LYS A 70 -1.57 -27.03 0.43
N GLU A 71 -2.11 -25.84 0.66
CA GLU A 71 -1.69 -24.98 1.77
C GLU A 71 -2.07 -25.55 3.14
N PHE A 72 -3.13 -26.36 3.18
CA PHE A 72 -3.67 -26.92 4.43
C PHE A 72 -3.37 -28.41 4.60
N GLU A 73 -2.57 -29.00 3.71
CA GLU A 73 -2.08 -30.38 3.76
C GLU A 73 -0.66 -30.42 4.36
#